data_AF-A0A9E1KRB8-F1
#
_entry.id   AF-A0A9E1KRB8-F1
#
_cell.length_a   1.000
_cell.length_b   1.000
_cell.length_c   1.000
_cell.angle_alpha   90.00
_cell.angle_beta   90.00
_cell.angle_gamma   90.00
#
_symmetry.space_group_name_H-M   'P 1'
#
loop_
_entity.id
_entity.type
_entity.pdbx_description
1 polymer ?
#
loop_
_entity_poly.entity_id
_entity_poly.type
_entity_poly.pdbx_seq_one_letter_code
_entity_poly.pdbx_strand_id
1 'polypeptide(L)'
;MIFLRRLLGIAFPPLFAALALVACDGAPMQLRIYPPAYQQLDTEHMEAIFEKASGISLISMSPEPGLSGLDALVAQKTDLGLVENSASFVAGLRAVLPTYQSVLHLLIRDSFEPPDVNQPLRGAVIYIAGNSSAGRAFVEVVAARQGLGAGEYTISPALEPGKTDIVIYFGPIDANSSTWYHPGYELISLNNQQNPQRRLFQEGIGYMVPKMKPMVIPPFTYALPGNEKEIMTVGVDTLLVTRKAVPEAIIYKLTKALVEQKPRFMAISPHMFAGIKETFDPLDLNFPLHSGARRYLERDEPGMLERYAESINLLMYMGFLVLTGFVAFSRWRAHRKKDRIDRFYIRILAIRERASTEQHTVLLRELKALEGEAFTALVEEKLAADESFRIFTDLLARIRTELSG
;
A
#
# COMPACT_ATOMS: atom_id res chain seq x y z
N MET A 1 -43.47 -67.16 -10.27
CA MET A 1 -42.95 -67.39 -11.63
C MET A 1 -43.31 -66.20 -12.51
N ILE A 2 -42.27 -65.43 -12.86
CA ILE A 2 -42.09 -64.64 -14.09
C ILE A 2 -43.20 -63.61 -14.40
N PHE A 3 -43.04 -62.43 -13.82
CA PHE A 3 -43.68 -61.19 -14.30
C PHE A 3 -42.86 -60.58 -15.43
N LEU A 4 -43.58 -60.02 -16.38
CA LEU A 4 -43.20 -59.71 -17.76
C LEU A 4 -42.13 -58.61 -17.87
N ARG A 5 -41.17 -58.88 -18.75
CA ARG A 5 -40.07 -58.00 -19.17
C ARG A 5 -40.54 -56.86 -20.08
N ARG A 6 -39.81 -55.74 -19.97
CA ARG A 6 -39.49 -54.74 -21.02
C ARG A 6 -40.65 -53.81 -21.43
N LEU A 7 -40.47 -52.50 -21.62
CA LEU A 7 -39.33 -51.74 -22.18
C LEU A 7 -39.62 -50.21 -22.06
N LEU A 8 -38.55 -49.40 -22.06
CA LEU A 8 -38.48 -47.93 -22.26
C LEU A 8 -39.05 -47.03 -21.14
N GLY A 9 -38.29 -46.27 -20.33
CA GLY A 9 -36.87 -45.91 -20.39
C GLY A 9 -36.59 -44.57 -21.08
N ILE A 10 -37.09 -43.44 -20.56
CA ILE A 10 -36.49 -42.11 -20.70
C ILE A 10 -36.76 -41.33 -19.40
N ALA A 11 -35.75 -41.20 -18.53
CA ALA A 11 -35.79 -40.35 -17.34
C ALA A 11 -34.88 -39.14 -17.57
N PHE A 12 -35.43 -37.93 -17.36
CA PHE A 12 -34.69 -36.68 -17.23
C PHE A 12 -33.63 -36.80 -16.12
N PRO A 13 -32.35 -36.45 -16.33
CA PRO A 13 -31.44 -36.26 -15.21
C PRO A 13 -31.65 -34.85 -14.60
N PRO A 14 -31.57 -34.72 -13.27
CA PRO A 14 -31.75 -33.43 -12.60
C PRO A 14 -30.53 -32.52 -12.81
N LEU A 15 -30.80 -31.31 -13.27
CA LEU A 15 -29.88 -30.19 -13.40
C LEU A 15 -29.60 -29.59 -12.00
N PHE A 16 -28.91 -30.33 -11.12
CA PHE A 16 -28.43 -29.83 -9.82
C PHE A 16 -27.19 -30.62 -9.42
N ALA A 17 -26.00 -30.09 -9.76
CA ALA A 17 -24.69 -30.31 -9.12
C ALA A 17 -23.56 -30.10 -10.16
N ALA A 18 -23.28 -28.85 -10.50
CA ALA A 18 -22.01 -28.45 -11.13
C ALA A 18 -21.38 -27.26 -10.37
N LEU A 19 -21.56 -27.25 -9.05
CA LEU A 19 -20.82 -26.42 -8.10
C LEU A 19 -20.19 -27.36 -7.05
N ALA A 20 -19.07 -27.98 -7.41
CA ALA A 20 -18.01 -28.43 -6.50
C ALA A 20 -16.98 -29.23 -7.30
N LEU A 21 -15.71 -29.06 -6.92
CA LEU A 21 -14.52 -29.77 -7.40
C LEU A 21 -13.85 -29.20 -8.66
N VAL A 22 -13.52 -27.89 -8.63
CA VAL A 22 -12.08 -27.59 -8.75
C VAL A 22 -11.51 -27.94 -7.38
N ALA A 23 -11.19 -29.24 -7.21
CA ALA A 23 -10.34 -29.64 -6.11
C ALA A 23 -9.05 -28.86 -6.29
N CYS A 24 -8.72 -28.04 -5.30
CA CYS A 24 -7.39 -27.48 -5.13
C CYS A 24 -6.40 -28.62 -5.37
N ASP A 25 -5.60 -28.48 -6.41
CA ASP A 25 -4.51 -29.40 -6.70
C ASP A 25 -3.64 -29.45 -5.44
N GLY A 26 -3.62 -30.59 -4.77
CA GLY A 26 -3.04 -30.79 -3.44
C GLY A 26 -1.52 -30.89 -3.45
N ALA A 27 -0.87 -30.50 -4.54
CA ALA A 27 0.57 -30.40 -4.61
C ALA A 27 1.03 -29.11 -3.90
N PRO A 28 2.04 -29.18 -3.02
CA PRO A 28 2.63 -27.98 -2.44
C PRO A 28 3.13 -27.09 -3.58
N MET A 29 2.73 -25.82 -3.55
CA MET A 29 3.12 -24.88 -4.59
C MET A 29 4.60 -24.55 -4.43
N GLN A 30 5.41 -24.79 -5.46
CA GLN A 30 6.86 -24.64 -5.37
C GLN A 30 7.32 -23.25 -5.83
N LEU A 31 8.24 -22.65 -5.08
CA LEU A 31 8.93 -21.42 -5.44
C LEU A 31 10.44 -21.63 -5.33
N ARG A 32 11.17 -21.33 -6.40
CA ARG A 32 12.63 -21.38 -6.39
C ARG A 32 13.17 -20.07 -5.84
N ILE A 33 14.10 -20.14 -4.90
CA ILE A 33 14.83 -18.98 -4.37
C ILE A 33 16.31 -19.12 -4.68
N TYR A 34 16.92 -18.04 -5.15
CA TYR A 34 18.36 -18.00 -5.36
C TYR A 34 19.03 -17.53 -4.07
N PRO A 35 19.93 -18.35 -3.47
CA PRO A 35 20.54 -17.99 -2.21
C PRO A 35 21.53 -16.85 -2.40
N PRO A 36 21.64 -15.96 -1.41
CA PRO A 36 22.67 -14.92 -1.38
C PRO A 36 24.06 -15.56 -1.20
N ALA A 37 25.07 -15.01 -1.88
CA ALA A 37 26.43 -15.52 -1.79
C ALA A 37 26.99 -15.39 -0.36
N TYR A 38 27.79 -16.36 0.05
CA TYR A 38 28.47 -16.42 1.36
C TYR A 38 27.56 -16.43 2.59
N GLN A 39 26.25 -16.61 2.43
CA GLN A 39 25.32 -16.72 3.55
C GLN A 39 24.89 -18.17 3.72
N GLN A 40 25.11 -18.72 4.91
CA GLN A 40 24.59 -20.04 5.28
C GLN A 40 23.12 -19.87 5.64
N LEU A 41 22.25 -20.29 4.74
CA LEU A 41 20.83 -20.43 5.05
C LEU A 41 20.63 -21.80 5.69
N ASP A 42 20.02 -21.82 6.88
CA ASP A 42 19.44 -23.05 7.42
C ASP A 42 18.17 -23.37 6.63
N THR A 43 18.38 -23.82 5.40
CA THR A 43 17.33 -24.03 4.40
C THR A 43 16.30 -25.03 4.90
N GLU A 44 16.69 -26.08 5.61
CA GLU A 44 15.78 -27.10 6.10
C GLU A 44 14.77 -26.54 7.12
N HIS A 45 15.24 -25.82 8.15
CA HIS A 45 14.34 -25.23 9.14
C HIS A 45 13.52 -24.08 8.56
N MET A 46 14.11 -23.27 7.68
CA MET A 46 13.40 -22.18 7.01
C MET A 46 12.29 -22.71 6.10
N GLU A 47 12.57 -23.72 5.28
CA GLU A 47 11.60 -24.40 4.41
C GLU A 47 10.46 -24.97 5.24
N ALA A 48 10.77 -25.65 6.36
CA ALA A 48 9.75 -26.20 7.25
C ALA A 48 8.83 -25.12 7.88
N ILE A 49 9.39 -23.97 8.29
CA ILE A 49 8.58 -22.84 8.80
C ILE A 49 7.67 -22.31 7.70
N PHE A 50 8.24 -22.09 6.50
CA PHE A 50 7.51 -21.55 5.36
C PHE A 50 6.40 -22.46 4.88
N GLU A 51 6.69 -23.73 4.68
CA GLU A 51 5.72 -24.71 4.19
C GLU A 51 4.56 -24.85 5.18
N LYS A 52 4.85 -24.97 6.47
CA LYS A 52 3.82 -25.05 7.51
C LYS A 52 2.93 -23.80 7.57
N ALA A 53 3.50 -22.61 7.34
CA ALA A 53 2.77 -21.35 7.47
C ALA A 53 2.00 -20.94 6.20
N SER A 54 2.49 -21.31 5.02
CA SER A 54 1.97 -20.83 3.73
C SER A 54 1.42 -21.94 2.81
N GLY A 55 1.79 -23.19 3.04
CA GLY A 55 1.58 -24.30 2.10
C GLY A 55 2.42 -24.17 0.82
N ILE A 56 3.45 -23.34 0.82
CA ILE A 56 4.39 -23.14 -0.29
C ILE A 56 5.71 -23.84 0.08
N SER A 57 6.20 -24.69 -0.82
CA SER A 57 7.53 -25.28 -0.72
C SER A 57 8.54 -24.32 -1.35
N LEU A 58 9.51 -23.86 -0.57
CA LEU A 58 10.65 -23.11 -1.08
C LEU A 58 11.73 -24.09 -1.50
N ILE A 59 12.32 -23.88 -2.67
CA ILE A 59 13.42 -24.68 -3.18
C ILE A 59 14.62 -23.76 -3.33
N SER A 60 15.63 -23.92 -2.47
CA SER A 60 16.89 -23.20 -2.61
C SER A 60 17.66 -23.73 -3.81
N MET A 61 17.97 -22.83 -4.75
CA MET A 61 18.81 -23.14 -5.92
C MET A 61 20.28 -23.25 -5.50
N SER A 62 21.06 -24.03 -6.24
CA SER A 62 22.52 -24.02 -6.04
C SER A 62 23.11 -22.70 -6.53
N PRO A 63 23.97 -22.03 -5.73
CA PRO A 63 24.63 -20.81 -6.15
C PRO A 63 25.59 -21.08 -7.32
N GLU A 64 25.53 -20.25 -8.36
CA GLU A 64 26.46 -20.27 -9.50
C GLU A 64 27.49 -19.13 -9.34
N PRO A 65 28.80 -19.40 -9.49
CA PRO A 65 29.83 -18.36 -9.43
C PRO A 65 29.55 -17.21 -10.41
N GLY A 66 29.60 -15.98 -9.90
CA GLY A 66 29.38 -14.76 -10.70
C GLY A 66 27.92 -14.45 -11.05
N LEU A 67 26.96 -15.31 -10.70
CA LEU A 67 25.54 -15.05 -10.90
C LEU A 67 24.92 -14.42 -9.65
N SER A 68 24.39 -13.20 -9.78
CA SER A 68 23.67 -12.54 -8.68
C SER A 68 22.20 -13.00 -8.60
N GLY A 69 21.53 -12.71 -7.49
CA GLY A 69 20.09 -12.95 -7.35
C GLY A 69 19.26 -12.18 -8.39
N LEU A 70 19.72 -10.98 -8.77
CA LEU A 70 19.11 -10.19 -9.84
C LEU A 70 19.26 -10.88 -11.20
N ASP A 71 20.47 -11.33 -11.54
CA ASP A 71 20.74 -12.03 -12.81
C ASP A 71 19.91 -13.32 -12.91
N ALA A 72 19.81 -14.08 -11.83
CA ALA A 72 19.00 -15.29 -11.75
C ALA A 72 17.50 -15.02 -11.98
N LEU A 73 16.98 -13.91 -11.45
CA LEU A 73 15.59 -13.48 -11.65
C LEU A 73 15.33 -13.08 -13.10
N VAL A 74 16.24 -12.30 -13.69
CA VAL A 74 16.16 -11.85 -15.09
C VAL A 74 16.25 -13.01 -16.06
N ALA A 75 17.16 -13.95 -15.82
CA ALA A 75 17.32 -15.18 -16.58
C ALA A 75 16.22 -16.23 -16.34
N GLN A 76 15.24 -15.93 -15.47
CA GLN A 76 14.14 -16.82 -15.09
C GLN A 76 14.59 -18.17 -14.48
N LYS A 77 15.82 -18.21 -13.94
CA LYS A 77 16.38 -19.37 -13.22
C LYS A 77 15.75 -19.54 -11.84
N THR A 78 15.32 -18.44 -11.22
CA THR A 78 14.70 -18.40 -9.88
C THR A 78 13.43 -17.56 -9.86
N ASP A 79 12.50 -17.87 -8.96
CA ASP A 79 11.23 -17.16 -8.77
C ASP A 79 11.33 -16.05 -7.71
N LEU A 80 12.26 -16.21 -6.78
CA LEU A 80 12.61 -15.29 -5.71
C LEU A 80 14.12 -15.05 -5.69
N GLY A 81 14.54 -13.83 -5.33
CA GLY A 81 15.94 -13.49 -5.15
C GLY A 81 16.09 -12.30 -4.22
N LEU A 82 17.21 -12.26 -3.49
CA LEU A 82 17.61 -11.11 -2.71
C LEU A 82 18.40 -10.15 -3.59
N VAL A 83 18.00 -8.88 -3.59
CA VAL A 83 18.57 -7.85 -4.46
C VAL A 83 18.77 -6.58 -3.64
N GLU A 84 19.96 -5.99 -3.72
CA GLU A 84 20.20 -4.71 -3.04
C GLU A 84 19.37 -3.59 -3.67
N ASN A 85 18.80 -2.73 -2.83
CA ASN A 85 17.94 -1.59 -3.22
C ASN A 85 18.71 -0.44 -3.89
N SER A 86 19.96 -0.67 -4.30
CA SER A 86 20.73 0.21 -5.19
C SER A 86 20.78 -0.32 -6.62
N ALA A 87 20.31 -1.56 -6.85
CA ALA A 87 20.22 -2.13 -8.18
C ALA A 87 19.33 -1.27 -9.09
N SER A 88 19.71 -1.22 -10.37
CA SER A 88 18.92 -0.53 -11.39
C SER A 88 17.56 -1.20 -11.58
N PHE A 89 16.55 -0.40 -11.90
CA PHE A 89 15.21 -0.89 -12.20
C PHE A 89 15.24 -1.86 -13.39
N VAL A 90 14.57 -3.01 -13.24
CA VAL A 90 14.37 -3.98 -14.31
C VAL A 90 12.88 -4.24 -14.50
N ALA A 91 12.41 -4.05 -15.73
CA ALA A 91 11.03 -4.31 -16.09
C ALA A 91 10.65 -5.78 -15.84
N GLY A 92 9.47 -6.00 -15.28
CA GLY A 92 8.99 -7.35 -14.95
C GLY A 92 9.41 -7.89 -13.59
N LEU A 93 10.28 -7.19 -12.84
CA LEU A 93 10.59 -7.53 -11.44
C LEU A 93 9.74 -6.69 -10.47
N ARG A 94 9.48 -7.24 -9.29
CA ARG A 94 8.65 -6.63 -8.23
C ARG A 94 9.23 -6.91 -6.86
N ALA A 95 9.26 -5.91 -5.99
CA ALA A 95 9.60 -6.10 -4.60
C ALA A 95 8.47 -6.84 -3.86
N VAL A 96 8.84 -7.69 -2.92
CA VAL A 96 7.93 -8.29 -1.93
C VAL A 96 8.01 -7.48 -0.64
N LEU A 97 9.20 -7.38 -0.04
CA LEU A 97 9.48 -6.58 1.15
C LEU A 97 11.00 -6.39 1.36
N PRO A 98 11.43 -5.37 2.12
CA PRO A 98 12.80 -5.28 2.63
C PRO A 98 13.09 -6.36 3.68
N THR A 99 14.27 -6.99 3.63
CA THR A 99 14.65 -8.11 4.51
C THR A 99 15.66 -7.72 5.58
N TYR A 100 16.80 -7.17 5.15
CA TYR A 100 17.91 -6.78 6.01
C TYR A 100 18.72 -5.68 5.30
N GLN A 101 19.70 -5.10 5.99
CA GLN A 101 20.63 -4.15 5.39
C GLN A 101 21.91 -4.87 4.98
N SER A 102 22.26 -4.84 3.70
CA SER A 102 23.56 -5.27 3.21
C SER A 102 24.60 -4.18 3.43
N VAL A 103 25.73 -4.58 4.00
CA VAL A 103 26.79 -3.70 4.50
C VAL A 103 28.07 -4.06 3.79
N LEU A 104 28.81 -3.04 3.34
CA LEU A 104 30.11 -3.22 2.72
C LEU A 104 31.13 -3.69 3.77
N HIS A 105 31.72 -4.83 3.50
CA HIS A 105 32.94 -5.34 4.10
C HIS A 105 34.03 -5.21 3.04
N LEU A 106 34.95 -4.28 3.27
CA LEU A 106 36.10 -4.05 2.41
C LEU A 106 37.31 -4.75 3.02
N LEU A 107 37.84 -5.73 2.29
CA LEU A 107 39.02 -6.47 2.68
C LEU A 107 40.16 -6.12 1.72
N ILE A 108 41.34 -5.84 2.27
CA ILE A 108 42.55 -5.58 1.48
C ILE A 108 43.58 -6.64 1.87
N ARG A 109 44.26 -7.19 0.87
CA ARG A 109 45.33 -8.16 1.08
C ARG A 109 46.49 -7.52 1.86
N ASP A 110 47.01 -8.20 2.87
CA ASP A 110 48.02 -7.66 3.79
C ASP A 110 49.29 -7.14 3.09
N SER A 111 49.65 -7.77 1.96
CA SER A 111 50.82 -7.39 1.15
C SER A 111 50.52 -6.43 0.00
N PHE A 112 49.29 -5.93 -0.13
CA PHE A 112 48.92 -5.02 -1.19
C PHE A 112 49.37 -3.60 -0.88
N GLU A 113 50.28 -3.09 -1.70
CA GLU A 113 50.68 -1.68 -1.71
C GLU A 113 50.22 -1.05 -3.02
N PRO A 114 49.33 -0.04 -2.99
CA PRO A 114 48.88 0.61 -4.21
C PRO A 114 50.03 1.38 -4.88
N PRO A 115 50.16 1.36 -6.22
CA PRO A 115 51.19 2.13 -6.92
C PRO A 115 51.10 3.64 -6.68
N ASP A 116 49.89 4.15 -6.47
CA ASP A 116 49.60 5.54 -6.08
C ASP A 116 48.55 5.54 -4.97
N VAL A 117 48.88 6.12 -3.82
CA VAL A 117 47.98 6.22 -2.65
C VAL A 117 46.72 7.05 -2.97
N ASN A 118 46.78 7.96 -3.93
CA ASN A 118 45.62 8.73 -4.37
C ASN A 118 44.74 7.97 -5.38
N GLN A 119 45.28 6.90 -5.97
CA GLN A 119 44.59 6.07 -6.94
C GLN A 119 44.76 4.57 -6.62
N PRO A 120 44.30 4.11 -5.44
CA PRO A 120 44.57 2.75 -4.97
C PRO A 120 43.93 1.65 -5.83
N LEU A 121 42.96 1.99 -6.70
CA LEU A 121 42.40 1.00 -7.62
C LEU A 121 43.22 0.83 -8.89
N ARG A 122 44.18 1.71 -9.19
CA ARG A 122 45.01 1.64 -10.41
C ARG A 122 45.82 0.34 -10.41
N GLY A 123 45.55 -0.53 -11.38
CA GLY A 123 46.16 -1.84 -11.54
C GLY A 123 45.65 -2.90 -10.57
N ALA A 124 44.73 -2.57 -9.66
CA ALA A 124 44.26 -3.49 -8.63
C ALA A 124 43.37 -4.60 -9.21
N VAL A 125 43.50 -5.80 -8.66
CA VAL A 125 42.61 -6.94 -8.92
C VAL A 125 41.56 -7.00 -7.82
N ILE A 126 40.31 -6.74 -8.18
CA ILE A 126 39.18 -6.62 -7.28
C ILE A 126 38.27 -7.84 -7.46
N TYR A 127 37.89 -8.49 -6.38
CA TYR A 127 36.84 -9.50 -6.38
C TYR A 127 35.58 -8.94 -5.72
N ILE A 128 34.45 -9.03 -6.41
CA ILE A 128 33.13 -8.62 -5.89
C ILE A 128 32.35 -9.89 -5.58
N ALA A 129 32.21 -10.19 -4.29
CA ALA A 129 31.52 -11.37 -3.81
C ALA A 129 30.06 -11.40 -4.31
N GLY A 130 29.66 -12.54 -4.87
CA GLY A 130 28.29 -12.76 -5.36
C GLY A 130 27.87 -11.88 -6.55
N ASN A 131 28.83 -11.23 -7.22
CA ASN A 131 28.56 -10.23 -8.26
C ASN A 131 27.56 -9.14 -7.79
N SER A 132 27.72 -8.69 -6.54
CA SER A 132 26.84 -7.69 -5.91
C SER A 132 26.70 -6.42 -6.77
N SER A 133 25.45 -6.02 -7.01
CA SER A 133 25.13 -4.80 -7.75
C SER A 133 25.62 -3.55 -7.00
N ALA A 134 25.46 -3.53 -5.69
CA ALA A 134 25.95 -2.48 -4.80
C ALA A 134 27.48 -2.42 -4.78
N GLY A 135 28.14 -3.59 -4.72
CA GLY A 135 29.60 -3.69 -4.79
C GLY A 135 30.16 -3.14 -6.10
N ARG A 136 29.52 -3.46 -7.22
CA ARG A 136 29.93 -2.96 -8.55
C ARG A 136 29.74 -1.45 -8.68
N ALA A 137 28.58 -0.92 -8.28
CA ALA A 137 28.32 0.52 -8.28
C ALA A 137 29.31 1.27 -7.37
N PHE A 138 29.67 0.68 -6.22
CA PHE A 138 30.67 1.25 -5.32
C PHE A 138 32.05 1.35 -6.00
N VAL A 139 32.55 0.27 -6.60
CA VAL A 139 33.84 0.26 -7.33
C VAL A 139 33.84 1.29 -8.45
N GLU A 140 32.77 1.33 -9.25
CA GLU A 140 32.65 2.26 -10.39
C GLU A 140 32.70 3.72 -9.94
N VAL A 141 32.01 4.09 -8.86
CA VAL A 141 32.06 5.45 -8.29
C VAL A 141 33.45 5.78 -7.75
N VAL A 142 34.09 4.84 -7.04
CA VAL A 142 35.43 5.06 -6.49
C VAL A 142 36.46 5.23 -7.60
N ALA A 143 36.43 4.37 -8.62
CA ALA A 143 37.31 4.42 -9.78
C ALA A 143 37.13 5.72 -10.58
N ALA A 144 35.89 6.08 -10.91
CA ALA A 144 35.59 7.31 -11.65
C ALA A 144 36.13 8.55 -10.93
N ARG A 145 36.08 8.59 -9.60
CA ARG A 145 36.62 9.70 -8.80
C ARG A 145 38.14 9.69 -8.64
N GLN A 146 38.79 8.55 -8.87
CA GLN A 146 40.24 8.47 -9.02
C GLN A 146 40.68 8.85 -10.44
N GLY A 147 39.73 9.18 -11.33
CA GLY A 147 39.99 9.47 -12.73
C GLY A 147 40.32 8.22 -13.55
N LEU A 148 39.96 7.03 -13.04
CA LEU A 148 40.24 5.76 -13.67
C LEU A 148 39.09 5.34 -14.59
N GLY A 149 39.44 4.93 -15.81
CA GLY A 149 38.53 4.33 -16.77
C GLY A 149 38.44 2.80 -16.66
N ALA A 150 37.55 2.22 -17.47
CA ALA A 150 37.47 0.77 -17.63
C ALA A 150 38.80 0.22 -18.20
N GLY A 151 39.39 -0.78 -17.52
CA GLY A 151 40.66 -1.40 -17.93
C GLY A 151 41.90 -0.91 -17.16
N GLU A 152 41.79 0.18 -16.39
CA GLU A 152 42.85 0.59 -15.46
C GLU A 152 42.79 -0.15 -14.11
N TYR A 153 41.79 -1.00 -13.93
CA TYR A 153 41.62 -1.94 -12.81
C TYR A 153 40.90 -3.18 -13.33
N THR A 154 41.01 -4.30 -12.61
CA THR A 154 40.41 -5.58 -13.03
C THR A 154 39.38 -6.03 -12.01
N ILE A 155 38.14 -6.30 -12.43
CA ILE A 155 37.16 -7.03 -11.62
C ILE A 155 37.26 -8.52 -11.99
N SER A 156 37.79 -9.33 -11.08
CA SER A 156 37.91 -10.77 -11.25
C SER A 156 36.57 -11.47 -10.96
N PRO A 157 36.18 -12.49 -11.74
CA PRO A 157 34.97 -13.28 -11.48
C PRO A 157 35.11 -14.21 -10.26
N ALA A 158 36.33 -14.44 -9.79
CA ALA A 158 36.63 -15.30 -8.65
C ALA A 158 37.76 -14.72 -7.80
N LEU A 159 37.76 -15.08 -6.52
CA LEU A 159 38.87 -14.80 -5.63
C LEU A 159 40.04 -15.74 -5.93
N GLU A 160 41.18 -15.18 -6.29
CA GLU A 160 42.44 -15.90 -6.47
C GLU A 160 43.41 -15.49 -5.35
N PRO A 161 43.68 -16.36 -4.35
CA PRO A 161 44.60 -16.05 -3.26
C PRO A 161 45.98 -15.65 -3.78
N GLY A 162 46.55 -14.57 -3.21
CA GLY A 162 47.85 -14.04 -3.61
C GLY A 162 47.86 -13.21 -4.91
N LYS A 163 46.74 -13.15 -5.64
CA LYS A 163 46.57 -12.27 -6.81
C LYS A 163 45.47 -11.23 -6.63
N THR A 164 44.40 -11.58 -5.93
CA THR A 164 43.33 -10.63 -5.61
C THR A 164 43.84 -9.65 -4.56
N ASP A 165 43.70 -8.36 -4.83
CA ASP A 165 44.20 -7.29 -3.97
C ASP A 165 43.11 -6.81 -3.01
N ILE A 166 41.88 -6.68 -3.54
CA ILE A 166 40.74 -6.11 -2.83
C ILE A 166 39.55 -7.06 -2.96
N VAL A 167 38.89 -7.33 -1.84
CA VAL A 167 37.63 -8.08 -1.82
C VAL A 167 36.52 -7.18 -1.30
N ILE A 168 35.42 -7.15 -2.05
CA ILE A 168 34.22 -6.39 -1.73
C ILE A 168 33.11 -7.38 -1.48
N TYR A 169 32.63 -7.39 -0.24
CA TYR A 169 31.47 -8.17 0.17
C TYR A 169 30.38 -7.24 0.67
N PHE A 170 29.20 -7.30 0.04
CA PHE A 170 27.98 -6.67 0.54
C PHE A 170 27.08 -7.75 1.12
N GLY A 171 26.86 -7.71 2.43
CA GLY A 171 26.02 -8.67 3.12
C GLY A 171 25.64 -8.20 4.53
N PRO A 172 24.77 -8.92 5.24
CA PRO A 172 24.35 -8.53 6.57
C PRO A 172 25.52 -8.56 7.56
N ILE A 173 25.42 -7.78 8.62
CA ILE A 173 26.32 -7.96 9.76
C ILE A 173 25.92 -9.24 10.49
N ASP A 174 26.72 -10.29 10.32
CA ASP A 174 26.59 -11.56 11.03
C ASP A 174 27.87 -11.90 11.78
N ALA A 175 27.93 -11.54 13.08
CA ALA A 175 29.08 -11.78 13.94
C ALA A 175 29.48 -13.26 14.06
N ASN A 176 28.57 -14.18 13.74
CA ASN A 176 28.80 -15.62 13.85
C ASN A 176 29.32 -16.25 12.56
N SER A 177 29.38 -15.49 11.46
CA SER A 177 29.80 -16.00 10.15
C SER A 177 30.92 -15.17 9.54
N SER A 178 32.02 -15.85 9.22
CA SER A 178 33.20 -15.31 8.53
C SER A 178 33.49 -16.04 7.22
N THR A 179 32.49 -16.71 6.63
CA THR A 179 32.61 -17.45 5.35
C THR A 179 33.08 -16.58 4.18
N TRP A 180 32.80 -15.28 4.23
CA TRP A 180 33.20 -14.26 3.26
C TRP A 180 34.62 -13.72 3.50
N TYR A 181 35.22 -14.02 4.66
CA TYR A 181 36.59 -13.62 4.99
C TYR A 181 37.60 -14.65 4.48
N HIS A 182 38.78 -14.15 4.08
CA HIS A 182 39.88 -14.97 3.59
C HIS A 182 41.17 -14.64 4.36
N PRO A 183 41.94 -15.64 4.83
CA PRO A 183 43.22 -15.39 5.49
C PRO A 183 44.20 -14.61 4.59
N GLY A 184 44.98 -13.72 5.20
CA GLY A 184 45.91 -12.83 4.48
C GLY A 184 45.27 -11.53 3.97
N TYR A 185 44.08 -11.20 4.50
CA TYR A 185 43.38 -9.94 4.26
C TYR A 185 42.99 -9.30 5.59
N GLU A 186 42.93 -7.99 5.60
CA GLU A 186 42.49 -7.18 6.73
C GLU A 186 41.20 -6.41 6.37
N LEU A 187 40.29 -6.25 7.33
CA LEU A 187 39.13 -5.38 7.19
C LEU A 187 39.55 -3.91 7.26
N ILE A 188 39.17 -3.14 6.24
CA ILE A 188 39.55 -1.73 6.13
C ILE A 188 38.34 -0.82 6.30
N SER A 189 38.51 0.17 7.19
CA SER A 189 37.57 1.29 7.35
C SER A 189 37.69 2.28 6.19
N LEU A 190 36.55 2.70 5.63
CA LEU A 190 36.51 3.79 4.65
C LEU A 190 36.97 5.11 5.27
N ASN A 191 37.05 5.22 6.61
CA ASN A 191 37.56 6.39 7.33
C ASN A 191 39.06 6.27 7.62
N ASN A 192 39.81 5.58 6.76
CA ASN A 192 41.26 5.56 6.83
C ASN A 192 41.82 6.96 6.48
N GLN A 193 42.81 7.45 7.23
CA GLN A 193 43.48 8.73 6.97
C GLN A 193 44.15 8.78 5.58
N GLN A 194 44.55 7.62 5.06
CA GLN A 194 45.11 7.48 3.73
C GLN A 194 44.05 7.51 2.61
N ASN A 195 42.76 7.48 2.96
CA ASN A 195 41.68 7.55 1.97
C ASN A 195 41.33 9.02 1.65
N PRO A 196 41.73 9.57 0.49
CA PRO A 196 41.42 10.96 0.12
C PRO A 196 39.91 11.20 -0.05
N GLN A 197 39.11 10.15 -0.23
CA GLN A 197 37.67 10.21 -0.46
C GLN A 197 36.84 9.96 0.80
N ARG A 198 37.45 9.86 1.99
CA ARG A 198 36.73 9.50 3.25
C ARG A 198 35.46 10.31 3.54
N ARG A 199 35.45 11.63 3.27
CA ARG A 199 34.27 12.49 3.49
C ARG A 199 33.10 12.15 2.57
N LEU A 200 33.37 11.69 1.35
CA LEU A 200 32.34 11.26 0.42
C LEU A 200 31.53 10.10 1.02
N PHE A 201 32.21 9.12 1.61
CA PHE A 201 31.53 7.96 2.19
C PHE A 201 30.76 8.30 3.47
N GLN A 202 31.12 9.39 4.16
CA GLN A 202 30.44 9.88 5.37
C GLN A 202 29.17 10.68 5.06
N GLU A 203 29.14 11.44 3.96
CA GLU A 203 28.09 12.44 3.74
C GLU A 203 27.46 12.37 2.34
N GLY A 204 28.21 11.92 1.33
CA GLY A 204 27.88 12.15 -0.07
C GLY A 204 27.60 10.91 -0.92
N ILE A 205 27.87 9.71 -0.42
CA ILE A 205 27.76 8.48 -1.22
C ILE A 205 26.35 8.26 -1.77
N GLY A 206 25.32 8.62 -1.01
CA GLY A 206 23.91 8.47 -1.42
C GLY A 206 23.51 9.34 -2.61
N TYR A 207 24.26 10.40 -2.93
CA TYR A 207 24.05 11.19 -4.15
C TYR A 207 24.64 10.53 -5.40
N MET A 208 25.64 9.67 -5.22
CA MET A 208 26.32 8.97 -6.32
C MET A 208 25.71 7.59 -6.56
N VAL A 209 25.37 6.89 -5.48
CA VAL A 209 24.70 5.59 -5.50
C VAL A 209 23.41 5.74 -4.67
N PRO A 210 22.26 5.98 -5.30
CA PRO A 210 20.98 6.10 -4.60
C PRO A 210 20.74 4.94 -3.65
N LYS A 211 20.13 5.23 -2.49
CA LYS A 211 19.83 4.29 -1.39
C LYS A 211 21.04 3.73 -0.64
N MET A 212 22.27 3.96 -1.10
CA MET A 212 23.48 3.68 -0.32
C MET A 212 23.68 4.75 0.74
N LYS A 213 23.88 4.34 1.99
CA LYS A 213 24.00 5.24 3.15
C LYS A 213 25.27 4.94 3.96
N PRO A 214 25.89 5.95 4.57
CA PRO A 214 26.96 5.74 5.54
C PRO A 214 26.50 4.84 6.70
N MET A 215 27.40 4.03 7.22
CA MET A 215 27.15 3.14 8.34
C MET A 215 28.43 2.87 9.13
N VAL A 216 28.30 2.33 10.34
CA VAL A 216 29.45 1.95 11.18
C VAL A 216 29.27 0.51 11.64
N ILE A 217 30.27 -0.33 11.40
CA ILE A 217 30.40 -1.62 12.07
C ILE A 217 31.14 -1.37 13.39
N PRO A 218 30.54 -1.68 14.55
CA PRO A 218 31.21 -1.50 15.84
C PRO A 218 32.53 -2.26 15.96
N PRO A 219 33.47 -1.81 16.81
CA PRO A 219 34.66 -2.58 17.13
C PRO A 219 34.28 -3.93 17.75
N PHE A 220 35.08 -4.95 17.45
CA PHE A 220 34.93 -6.33 17.93
C PHE A 220 33.59 -6.99 17.57
N THR A 221 32.91 -6.49 16.54
CA THR A 221 31.76 -7.19 15.94
C THR A 221 32.21 -8.52 15.32
N TYR A 222 33.39 -8.51 14.70
CA TYR A 222 34.07 -9.66 14.14
C TYR A 222 35.38 -9.91 14.89
N ALA A 223 35.66 -11.17 15.20
CA ALA A 223 36.98 -11.61 15.66
C ALA A 223 37.95 -11.76 14.47
N LEU A 224 38.09 -10.70 13.66
CA LEU A 224 38.87 -10.66 12.42
C LEU A 224 39.83 -9.46 12.43
N PRO A 225 41.00 -9.55 11.77
CA PRO A 225 41.94 -8.44 11.66
C PRO A 225 41.29 -7.18 11.10
N GLY A 226 41.56 -6.03 11.72
CA GLY A 226 41.07 -4.72 11.29
C GLY A 226 39.76 -4.28 11.97
N ASN A 227 39.05 -5.19 12.64
CA ASN A 227 37.83 -4.85 13.40
C ASN A 227 38.09 -4.62 14.90
N GLU A 228 39.33 -4.39 15.34
CA GLU A 228 39.63 -3.94 16.71
C GLU A 228 39.17 -2.48 16.96
N LYS A 229 38.89 -1.74 15.88
CA LYS A 229 38.35 -0.38 15.87
C LYS A 229 37.02 -0.35 15.10
N GLU A 230 36.29 0.74 15.26
CA GLU A 230 35.10 0.99 14.45
C GLU A 230 35.45 1.05 12.95
N ILE A 231 34.64 0.42 12.12
CA ILE A 231 34.78 0.44 10.67
C ILE A 231 33.67 1.32 10.11
N MET A 232 34.04 2.51 9.64
CA MET A 232 33.13 3.33 8.85
C MET A 232 33.00 2.70 7.47
N THR A 233 31.77 2.47 7.07
CA THR A 233 31.43 1.77 5.84
C THR A 233 30.15 2.35 5.25
N VAL A 234 29.59 1.69 4.25
CA VAL A 234 28.31 2.02 3.65
C VAL A 234 27.40 0.80 3.62
N GLY A 235 26.11 1.02 3.59
CA GLY A 235 25.12 -0.05 3.48
C GLY A 235 23.93 0.36 2.64
N VAL A 236 23.15 -0.63 2.23
CA VAL A 236 21.95 -0.49 1.42
C VAL A 236 20.94 -1.55 1.86
N ASP A 237 19.65 -1.22 1.82
CA ASP A 237 18.61 -2.20 2.10
C ASP A 237 18.62 -3.31 1.07
N THR A 238 18.39 -4.55 1.50
CA THR A 238 18.20 -5.71 0.62
C THR A 238 16.73 -6.03 0.56
N LEU A 239 16.24 -6.22 -0.67
CA LEU A 239 14.85 -6.52 -0.97
C LEU A 239 14.71 -7.99 -1.34
N LEU A 240 13.66 -8.63 -0.85
CA LEU A 240 13.16 -9.84 -1.47
C LEU A 240 12.40 -9.44 -2.73
N VAL A 241 12.88 -9.88 -3.88
CA VAL A 241 12.34 -9.55 -5.21
C VAL A 241 11.80 -10.81 -5.88
N THR A 242 10.72 -10.64 -6.63
CA THR A 242 10.09 -11.69 -7.43
C THR A 242 9.78 -11.19 -8.83
N ARG A 243 9.39 -12.10 -9.73
CA ARG A 243 8.90 -11.74 -11.06
C ARG A 243 7.42 -11.35 -10.96
N LYS A 244 7.00 -10.35 -11.74
CA LYS A 244 5.59 -9.91 -11.89
C LYS A 244 4.65 -11.07 -12.27
N ALA A 245 5.17 -12.08 -12.97
CA ALA A 245 4.39 -13.22 -13.43
C ALA A 245 4.02 -14.22 -12.32
N VAL A 246 4.66 -14.14 -11.13
CA VAL A 246 4.30 -15.02 -10.02
C VAL A 246 2.89 -14.67 -9.51
N PRO A 247 1.96 -15.63 -9.42
CA PRO A 247 0.59 -15.33 -9.06
C PRO A 247 0.43 -14.56 -7.74
N GLU A 248 -0.50 -13.60 -7.74
CA GLU A 248 -0.79 -12.73 -6.58
C GLU A 248 -1.03 -13.51 -5.30
N ALA A 249 -1.84 -14.56 -5.36
CA ALA A 249 -2.22 -15.37 -4.21
C ALA A 249 -1.00 -16.04 -3.53
N ILE A 250 0.03 -16.37 -4.31
CA ILE A 250 1.27 -16.95 -3.79
C ILE A 250 2.04 -15.90 -3.02
N ILE A 251 2.28 -14.74 -3.65
CA ILE A 251 3.06 -13.68 -3.02
C ILE A 251 2.34 -13.14 -1.78
N TYR A 252 1.00 -13.10 -1.78
CA TYR A 252 0.22 -12.79 -0.59
C TYR A 252 0.54 -13.76 0.56
N LYS A 253 0.46 -15.08 0.31
CA LYS A 253 0.77 -16.11 1.32
C LYS A 253 2.23 -16.07 1.78
N LEU A 254 3.16 -15.82 0.86
CA LEU A 254 4.59 -15.66 1.14
C LEU A 254 4.83 -14.47 2.07
N THR A 255 4.28 -13.30 1.73
CA THR A 255 4.40 -12.06 2.51
C THR A 255 3.79 -12.27 3.90
N LYS A 256 2.60 -12.89 3.97
CA LYS A 256 1.94 -13.27 5.22
C LYS A 256 2.83 -14.14 6.11
N ALA A 257 3.39 -15.21 5.55
CA ALA A 257 4.24 -16.12 6.31
C ALA A 257 5.52 -15.43 6.82
N LEU A 258 6.18 -14.62 5.99
CA LEU A 258 7.37 -13.86 6.38
C LEU A 258 7.12 -12.92 7.55
N VAL A 259 6.00 -12.19 7.51
CA VAL A 259 5.64 -11.20 8.53
C VAL A 259 5.16 -11.89 9.81
N GLU A 260 4.18 -12.79 9.73
CA GLU A 260 3.57 -13.41 10.91
C GLU A 260 4.51 -14.38 11.62
N GLN A 261 5.40 -15.04 10.87
CA GLN A 261 6.38 -15.97 11.44
C GLN A 261 7.75 -15.31 11.67
N LYS A 262 7.87 -13.98 11.53
CA LYS A 262 9.13 -13.25 11.78
C LYS A 262 9.84 -13.69 13.07
N PRO A 263 9.18 -13.85 14.24
CA PRO A 263 9.85 -14.29 15.46
C PRO A 263 10.55 -15.65 15.34
N ARG A 264 9.99 -16.58 14.55
CA ARG A 264 10.57 -17.91 14.33
C ARG A 264 11.77 -17.83 13.38
N PHE A 265 11.66 -17.02 12.32
CA PHE A 265 12.80 -16.78 11.42
C PHE A 265 13.96 -16.06 12.13
N MET A 266 13.64 -15.11 13.00
CA MET A 266 14.60 -14.41 13.85
C MET A 266 15.37 -15.33 14.80
N ALA A 267 14.75 -16.42 15.26
CA ALA A 267 15.40 -17.39 16.14
C ALA A 267 16.49 -18.20 15.42
N ILE A 268 16.40 -18.34 14.10
CA ILE A 268 17.32 -19.17 13.30
C ILE A 268 18.36 -18.29 12.58
N SER A 269 17.93 -17.19 11.97
CA SER A 269 18.82 -16.32 11.18
C SER A 269 18.51 -14.84 11.43
N PRO A 270 18.79 -14.30 12.63
CA PRO A 270 18.43 -12.93 12.99
C PRO A 270 18.98 -11.88 12.02
N HIS A 271 20.19 -12.07 11.49
CA HIS A 271 20.83 -11.16 10.54
C HIS A 271 20.09 -11.03 9.20
N MET A 272 19.29 -12.03 8.80
CA MET A 272 18.49 -12.01 7.56
C MET A 272 17.10 -11.42 7.74
N PHE A 273 16.53 -11.58 8.94
CA PHE A 273 15.11 -11.33 9.19
C PHE A 273 14.85 -10.12 10.09
N ALA A 274 15.87 -9.56 10.75
CA ALA A 274 15.71 -8.44 11.68
C ALA A 274 15.08 -7.21 11.01
N GLY A 275 15.45 -6.97 9.75
CA GLY A 275 15.00 -5.82 8.97
C GLY A 275 13.58 -5.92 8.42
N ILE A 276 12.93 -7.09 8.47
CA ILE A 276 11.55 -7.24 8.00
C ILE A 276 10.60 -6.39 8.83
N LYS A 277 9.86 -5.50 8.19
CA LYS A 277 8.83 -4.66 8.83
C LYS A 277 7.57 -4.68 7.98
N GLU A 278 6.42 -4.55 8.64
CA GLU A 278 5.14 -4.34 7.95
C GLU A 278 5.03 -2.92 7.38
N THR A 279 5.71 -1.97 8.00
CA THR A 279 5.69 -0.55 7.61
C THR A 279 7.01 -0.13 6.99
N PHE A 280 6.94 0.34 5.75
CA PHE A 280 8.01 0.97 4.99
C PHE A 280 7.39 1.80 3.87
N ASP A 281 8.12 2.78 3.34
CA ASP A 281 7.64 3.58 2.21
C ASP A 281 7.84 2.80 0.89
N PRO A 282 6.77 2.44 0.14
CA PRO A 282 6.92 1.78 -1.15
C PRO A 282 7.64 2.64 -2.20
N LEU A 283 7.67 3.97 -2.03
CA LEU A 283 8.41 4.89 -2.89
C LEU A 283 9.92 4.83 -2.65
N ASP A 284 10.34 4.26 -1.53
CA ASP A 284 11.75 4.03 -1.24
C ASP A 284 12.34 2.80 -1.95
N LEU A 285 11.52 2.02 -2.63
CA LEU A 285 11.93 0.81 -3.34
C LEU A 285 12.31 1.10 -4.80
N ASN A 286 13.45 0.60 -5.26
CA ASN A 286 13.83 0.65 -6.67
C ASN A 286 12.99 -0.28 -7.56
N PHE A 287 12.22 -1.20 -6.97
CA PHE A 287 11.28 -2.08 -7.67
C PHE A 287 9.86 -1.83 -7.16
N PRO A 288 8.86 -1.72 -8.05
CA PRO A 288 7.46 -1.59 -7.63
C PRO A 288 7.03 -2.79 -6.79
N LEU A 289 6.22 -2.56 -5.77
CA LEU A 289 5.67 -3.61 -4.92
C LEU A 289 4.80 -4.59 -5.74
N HIS A 290 4.94 -5.89 -5.47
CA HIS A 290 4.11 -6.93 -6.06
C HIS A 290 2.66 -6.79 -5.57
N SER A 291 1.65 -7.05 -6.43
CA SER A 291 0.23 -6.88 -6.03
C SER A 291 -0.14 -7.73 -4.82
N GLY A 292 0.39 -8.96 -4.75
CA GLY A 292 0.16 -9.87 -3.62
C GLY A 292 0.76 -9.38 -2.31
N ALA A 293 1.96 -8.80 -2.36
CA ALA A 293 2.61 -8.21 -1.19
C ALA A 293 1.86 -6.96 -0.74
N ARG A 294 1.52 -6.07 -1.69
CA ARG A 294 0.70 -4.88 -1.46
C ARG A 294 -0.60 -5.23 -0.75
N ARG A 295 -1.35 -6.19 -1.29
CA ARG A 295 -2.62 -6.64 -0.72
C ARG A 295 -2.51 -7.14 0.71
N TYR A 296 -1.38 -7.74 1.09
CA TYR A 296 -1.15 -8.17 2.47
C TYR A 296 -0.73 -7.03 3.39
N LEU A 297 0.14 -6.14 2.91
CA LEU A 297 0.65 -5.01 3.70
C LEU A 297 -0.43 -3.94 3.93
N GLU A 298 -1.31 -3.74 2.95
CA GLU A 298 -2.45 -2.81 3.01
C GLU A 298 -3.74 -3.48 3.53
N ARG A 299 -3.67 -4.69 4.09
CA ARG A 299 -4.86 -5.48 4.49
C ARG A 299 -5.73 -4.79 5.55
N ASP A 300 -5.09 -3.99 6.41
CA ASP A 300 -5.71 -3.27 7.53
C ASP A 300 -6.02 -1.81 7.13
N GLU A 301 -5.73 -1.39 5.89
CA GLU A 301 -6.09 -0.06 5.42
C GLU A 301 -7.60 0.04 5.20
N PRO A 302 -8.25 1.09 5.73
CA PRO A 302 -9.69 1.23 5.61
C PRO A 302 -10.09 1.31 4.12
N GLY A 303 -11.09 0.50 3.76
CA GLY A 303 -11.66 0.53 2.43
C GLY A 303 -12.19 1.92 2.08
N MET A 304 -12.44 2.21 0.80
CA MET A 304 -12.99 3.51 0.39
C MET A 304 -14.26 3.87 1.16
N LEU A 305 -15.16 2.90 1.38
CA LEU A 305 -16.40 3.13 2.12
C LEU A 305 -16.16 3.45 3.60
N GLU A 306 -15.19 2.78 4.23
CA GLU A 306 -14.84 3.02 5.64
C GLU A 306 -14.18 4.39 5.82
N ARG A 307 -13.27 4.76 4.91
CA ARG A 307 -12.64 6.09 4.87
C ARG A 307 -13.64 7.22 4.73
N TYR A 308 -14.72 7.02 3.97
CA TYR A 308 -15.75 8.02 3.74
C TYR A 308 -17.01 7.84 4.58
N ALA A 309 -17.05 6.87 5.50
CA ALA A 309 -18.25 6.58 6.29
C ALA A 309 -18.75 7.81 7.07
N GLU A 310 -17.83 8.57 7.65
CA GLU A 310 -18.16 9.79 8.40
C GLU A 310 -18.68 10.91 7.49
N SER A 311 -18.07 11.09 6.32
CA SER A 311 -18.55 12.06 5.31
C SER A 311 -19.92 11.68 4.74
N ILE A 312 -20.16 10.38 4.49
CA ILE A 312 -21.46 9.86 4.05
C ILE A 312 -22.52 10.09 5.13
N ASN A 313 -22.20 9.85 6.39
CA ASN A 313 -23.11 10.08 7.52
C ASN A 313 -23.48 11.57 7.64
N LEU A 314 -22.50 12.47 7.50
CA LEU A 314 -22.75 13.92 7.46
C LEU A 314 -23.70 14.31 6.33
N LEU A 315 -23.47 13.80 5.12
CA LEU A 315 -24.34 14.07 3.97
C LEU A 315 -25.77 13.53 4.19
N MET A 316 -25.88 12.35 4.81
CA MET A 316 -27.17 11.77 5.18
C MET A 316 -27.91 12.63 6.19
N TYR A 317 -27.25 13.10 7.27
CA TYR A 317 -27.85 14.01 8.24
C TYR A 317 -28.26 15.34 7.61
N MET A 318 -27.43 15.92 6.75
CA MET A 318 -27.79 17.10 5.98
C MET A 318 -29.04 16.86 5.11
N GLY A 319 -29.12 15.71 4.44
CA GLY A 319 -30.28 15.31 3.67
C GLY A 319 -31.56 15.25 4.52
N PHE A 320 -31.49 14.62 5.69
CA PHE A 320 -32.62 14.58 6.63
C PHE A 320 -33.01 15.96 7.15
N LEU A 321 -32.05 16.83 7.42
CA LEU A 321 -32.30 18.20 7.89
C LEU A 321 -33.00 19.02 6.81
N VAL A 322 -32.54 18.94 5.56
CA VAL A 322 -33.19 19.60 4.40
C VAL A 322 -34.60 19.06 4.18
N LEU A 323 -34.80 17.75 4.23
CA LEU A 323 -36.11 17.13 4.06
C LEU A 323 -37.07 17.56 5.19
N THR A 324 -36.61 17.53 6.43
CA THR A 324 -37.41 17.95 7.59
C THR A 324 -37.75 19.43 7.51
N GLY A 325 -36.79 20.27 7.15
CA GLY A 325 -36.98 21.70 6.91
C GLY A 325 -37.99 21.97 5.80
N PHE A 326 -37.93 21.22 4.69
CA PHE A 326 -38.87 21.33 3.58
C PHE A 326 -40.29 20.94 3.99
N VAL A 327 -40.46 19.83 4.72
CA VAL A 327 -41.77 19.40 5.24
C VAL A 327 -42.33 20.43 6.22
N ALA A 328 -41.51 20.93 7.15
CA ALA A 328 -41.92 21.96 8.10
C ALA A 328 -42.33 23.25 7.40
N PHE A 329 -41.57 23.68 6.39
CA PHE A 329 -41.88 24.85 5.58
C PHE A 329 -43.20 24.70 4.80
N SER A 330 -43.41 23.55 4.17
CA SER A 330 -44.65 23.23 3.46
C SER A 330 -45.86 23.28 4.39
N ARG A 331 -45.78 22.65 5.57
CA ARG A 331 -46.82 22.68 6.60
C ARG A 331 -47.08 24.09 7.11
N TRP A 332 -46.03 24.87 7.38
CA TRP A 332 -46.16 26.26 7.83
C TRP A 332 -46.86 27.14 6.79
N ARG A 333 -46.55 26.97 5.51
CA ARG A 333 -47.24 27.68 4.43
C ARG A 333 -48.73 27.31 4.37
N ALA A 334 -49.07 26.04 4.56
CA ALA A 334 -50.47 25.58 4.60
C ALA A 334 -51.24 26.16 5.80
N HIS A 335 -50.64 26.18 7.00
CA HIS A 335 -51.24 26.80 8.18
C HIS A 335 -51.50 28.30 7.99
N ARG A 336 -50.54 29.05 7.42
CA ARG A 336 -50.75 30.48 7.15
C ARG A 336 -51.89 30.79 6.18
N LYS A 337 -52.21 29.87 5.25
CA LYS A 337 -53.39 30.00 4.38
C LYS A 337 -54.69 29.81 5.16
N LYS A 338 -54.73 28.87 6.10
CA LYS A 338 -55.87 28.66 7.01
C LYS A 338 -56.09 29.86 7.94
N ASP A 339 -55.06 30.32 8.65
CA ASP A 339 -55.20 31.47 9.58
C ASP A 339 -55.66 32.75 8.85
N ARG A 340 -55.38 32.86 7.54
CA ARG A 340 -55.83 33.99 6.74
C ARG A 340 -57.34 33.95 6.49
N ILE A 341 -57.94 32.77 6.34
CA ILE A 341 -59.39 32.65 6.13
C ILE A 341 -60.19 32.96 7.39
N ASP A 342 -59.63 32.67 8.56
CA ASP A 342 -60.27 32.96 9.84
C ASP A 342 -60.51 34.46 10.02
N ARG A 343 -59.61 35.32 9.50
CA ARG A 343 -59.84 36.77 9.48
C ARG A 343 -61.05 37.16 8.64
N PHE A 344 -61.31 36.46 7.55
CA PHE A 344 -62.50 36.71 6.72
C PHE A 344 -63.78 36.23 7.42
N TYR A 345 -63.74 35.11 8.15
CA TYR A 345 -64.88 34.69 8.99
C TYR A 345 -65.20 35.70 10.10
N ILE A 346 -64.19 36.19 10.81
CA ILE A 346 -64.42 37.18 11.87
C ILE A 346 -65.06 38.46 11.27
N ARG A 347 -64.55 38.92 10.12
CA ARG A 347 -65.10 40.10 9.43
C ARG A 347 -66.53 39.88 8.93
N ILE A 348 -66.86 38.70 8.41
CA ILE A 348 -68.21 38.42 7.91
C ILE A 348 -69.23 38.35 9.05
N LEU A 349 -68.86 37.76 10.19
CA LEU A 349 -69.70 37.69 11.38
C LEU A 349 -69.90 39.08 12.01
N ALA A 350 -68.86 39.91 12.04
CA ALA A 350 -68.97 41.30 12.50
C ALA A 350 -69.91 42.15 11.63
N ILE A 351 -69.97 41.91 10.31
CA ILE A 351 -70.97 42.55 9.42
C ILE A 351 -72.38 42.10 9.81
N ARG A 352 -72.57 40.80 10.08
CA ARG A 352 -73.87 40.25 10.48
C ARG A 352 -74.37 40.81 11.82
N GLU A 353 -73.50 40.93 12.81
CA GLU A 353 -73.87 41.50 14.12
C GLU A 353 -74.33 42.96 14.01
N ARG A 354 -73.72 43.74 13.11
CA ARG A 354 -74.08 45.15 12.86
C ARG A 354 -75.36 45.32 12.03
N ALA A 355 -75.92 44.25 11.47
CA ALA A 355 -77.14 44.28 10.65
C ALA A 355 -78.38 44.82 11.38
N SER A 356 -78.39 44.76 12.72
CA SER A 356 -79.48 45.28 13.56
C SER A 356 -79.42 46.80 13.79
N THR A 357 -78.24 47.41 13.60
CA THR A 357 -77.95 48.78 14.06
C THR A 357 -77.58 49.73 12.91
N GLU A 358 -77.05 49.21 11.80
CA GLU A 358 -76.61 50.00 10.64
C GLU A 358 -77.50 49.82 9.41
N GLN A 359 -77.43 50.76 8.47
CA GLN A 359 -78.16 50.70 7.20
C GLN A 359 -77.64 49.55 6.31
N HIS A 360 -78.55 48.69 5.86
CA HIS A 360 -78.24 47.49 5.06
C HIS A 360 -77.51 47.82 3.75
N THR A 361 -77.76 48.98 3.15
CA THR A 361 -77.09 49.43 1.92
C THR A 361 -75.59 49.67 2.11
N VAL A 362 -75.17 50.10 3.29
CA VAL A 362 -73.75 50.30 3.64
C VAL A 362 -73.08 48.94 3.88
N LEU A 363 -73.74 48.06 4.64
CA LEU A 363 -73.25 46.71 4.95
C LEU A 363 -73.15 45.83 3.69
N LEU A 364 -74.07 45.93 2.73
CA LEU A 364 -74.00 45.22 1.45
C LEU A 364 -72.80 45.64 0.61
N ARG A 365 -72.42 46.93 0.65
CA ARG A 365 -71.23 47.44 -0.05
C ARG A 365 -69.96 46.92 0.60
N GLU A 366 -69.92 46.89 1.93
CA GLU A 366 -68.80 46.34 2.70
C GLU A 366 -68.64 44.83 2.48
N LEU A 367 -69.75 44.08 2.44
CA LEU A 367 -69.75 42.65 2.14
C LEU A 367 -69.22 42.35 0.73
N LYS A 368 -69.60 43.18 -0.26
CA LYS A 368 -69.09 43.05 -1.64
C LYS A 368 -67.59 43.38 -1.74
N ALA A 369 -67.11 44.35 -0.96
CA ALA A 369 -65.67 44.63 -0.88
C ALA A 369 -64.90 43.47 -0.23
N LEU A 370 -65.43 42.90 0.86
CA LEU A 370 -64.85 41.74 1.54
C LEU A 370 -64.79 40.51 0.63
N GLU A 371 -65.84 40.28 -0.17
CA GLU A 371 -65.87 39.25 -1.21
C GLU A 371 -64.73 39.46 -2.22
N GLY A 372 -64.61 40.67 -2.78
CA GLY A 372 -63.55 41.00 -3.74
C GLY A 372 -62.14 40.82 -3.18
N GLU A 373 -61.91 41.21 -1.93
CA GLU A 373 -60.65 40.98 -1.22
C GLU A 373 -60.34 39.48 -1.05
N ALA A 374 -61.34 38.68 -0.67
CA ALA A 374 -61.18 37.24 -0.47
C ALA A 374 -60.90 36.50 -1.78
N PHE A 375 -61.61 36.83 -2.87
CA PHE A 375 -61.37 36.25 -4.20
C PHE A 375 -60.00 36.68 -4.76
N THR A 376 -59.59 37.93 -4.55
CA THR A 376 -58.24 38.38 -4.93
C THR A 376 -57.17 37.59 -4.17
N ALA A 377 -57.35 37.41 -2.86
CA ALA A 377 -56.43 36.62 -2.05
C ALA A 377 -56.42 35.13 -2.43
N LEU A 378 -57.50 34.59 -2.98
CA LEU A 378 -57.54 33.24 -3.56
C LEU A 378 -56.74 33.15 -4.86
N VAL A 379 -56.95 34.09 -5.78
CA VAL A 379 -56.25 34.16 -7.08
C VAL A 379 -54.74 34.35 -6.89
N GLU A 380 -54.33 35.15 -5.91
CA GLU A 380 -52.92 35.33 -5.52
C GLU A 380 -52.35 34.15 -4.72
N GLU A 381 -53.08 33.03 -4.60
CA GLU A 381 -52.75 31.83 -3.81
C GLU A 381 -52.47 32.09 -2.32
N LYS A 382 -52.89 33.23 -1.79
CA LYS A 382 -52.76 33.59 -0.38
C LYS A 382 -53.82 32.89 0.48
N LEU A 383 -54.93 32.47 -0.11
CA LEU A 383 -55.96 31.58 0.46
C LEU A 383 -55.96 30.23 -0.26
N ALA A 384 -56.49 29.19 0.39
CA ALA A 384 -56.70 27.89 -0.21
C ALA A 384 -58.14 27.77 -0.75
N ALA A 385 -58.32 27.17 -1.92
CA ALA A 385 -59.64 26.85 -2.48
C ALA A 385 -60.14 25.51 -1.91
N ASP A 386 -60.29 25.45 -0.59
CA ASP A 386 -60.67 24.25 0.14
C ASP A 386 -62.07 24.41 0.80
N GLU A 387 -62.44 23.45 1.64
CA GLU A 387 -63.72 23.45 2.35
C GLU A 387 -63.95 24.74 3.15
N SER A 388 -62.90 25.35 3.70
CA SER A 388 -63.02 26.60 4.44
C SER A 388 -63.42 27.76 3.51
N PHE A 389 -62.87 27.82 2.29
CA PHE A 389 -63.32 28.82 1.32
C PHE A 389 -64.76 28.60 0.89
N ARG A 390 -65.19 27.35 0.75
CA ARG A 390 -66.59 27.02 0.45
C ARG A 390 -67.53 27.48 1.57
N ILE A 391 -67.19 27.19 2.83
CA ILE A 391 -67.95 27.64 4.00
C ILE A 391 -68.02 29.18 4.03
N PHE A 392 -66.92 29.88 3.73
CA PHE A 392 -66.91 31.34 3.63
C PHE A 392 -67.88 31.84 2.56
N THR A 393 -67.88 31.25 1.36
CA THR A 393 -68.79 31.66 0.29
C THR A 393 -70.27 31.38 0.61
N ASP A 394 -70.57 30.28 1.32
CA ASP A 394 -71.94 29.96 1.76
C ASP A 394 -72.42 30.94 2.84
N LEU A 395 -71.58 31.24 3.84
CA LEU A 395 -71.86 32.28 4.83
C LEU A 395 -72.09 33.65 4.18
N LEU A 396 -71.29 33.99 3.17
CA LEU A 396 -71.42 35.24 2.43
C LEU A 396 -72.73 35.33 1.66
N ALA A 397 -73.13 34.24 0.99
CA ALA A 397 -74.40 34.17 0.29
C ALA A 397 -75.59 34.32 1.25
N ARG A 398 -75.55 33.63 2.41
CA ARG A 398 -76.61 33.71 3.44
C ARG A 398 -76.74 35.11 4.02
N ILE A 399 -75.64 35.73 4.42
CA ILE A 399 -75.66 37.09 4.99
C ILE A 399 -76.11 38.11 3.93
N ARG A 400 -75.71 37.92 2.66
CA ARG A 400 -76.22 38.74 1.55
C ARG A 400 -77.73 38.64 1.42
N THR A 401 -78.30 37.43 1.48
CA THR A 401 -79.76 37.24 1.44
C THR A 401 -80.46 37.89 2.63
N GLU A 402 -79.92 37.74 3.86
CA GLU A 402 -80.44 38.35 5.09
C GLU A 402 -80.44 39.90 5.05
N LEU A 403 -79.47 40.52 4.37
CA LEU A 403 -79.36 41.98 4.24
C LEU A 403 -80.12 42.56 3.02
N SER A 404 -80.58 41.70 2.11
CA SER A 404 -81.25 42.11 0.86
C SER A 404 -82.76 41.91 0.87
N GLY A 405 -83.27 41.09 1.80
CA GLY A 405 -84.69 40.90 2.07
C GLY A 405 -85.10 41.73 3.27
#